data_AF-A0A6J7EX58-F1
#
_entry.id   AF-A0A6J7EX58-F1
#
_cell.length_a   1.000
_cell.length_b   1.000
_cell.length_c   1.000
_cell.angle_alpha   90.00
_cell.angle_beta   90.00
_cell.angle_gamma   90.00
#
_symmetry.space_group_name_H-M   'P 1'
#
loop_
_entity.id
_entity.type
_entity.pdbx_description
1 polymer ?
#
loop_
_entity_poly.entity_id
_entity_poly.type
_entity_poly.pdbx_seq_one_letter_code
_entity_poly.pdbx_strand_id
1 'polypeptide(L)'
;MIVDLMRNDFSRICRTGSVAVPSLLRVEHHPGLVHLVSDVTGELSPDVGWKGIYDATFPPGSVTGAPKSSALRLIDALESTPRGPYCGAFGWVDADARTASLGVTIRTFWTEGDILKFGTGAGITWGSDPAAEWRETQLKAERLISLASGVWQGDAS
;
A
#
# COMPACT_ATOMS: atom_id res chain seq x y z
N MET A 1 -12.63 8.00 2.70
CA MET A 1 -12.58 6.88 1.74
C MET A 1 -11.58 5.80 2.15
N ILE A 2 -10.25 6.02 2.15
CA ILE A 2 -9.29 4.95 2.51
C ILE A 2 -9.43 4.52 3.98
N VAL A 3 -9.61 5.47 4.90
CA VAL A 3 -9.88 5.16 6.32
C VAL A 3 -11.13 4.29 6.47
N ASP A 4 -12.22 4.62 5.77
CA ASP A 4 -13.47 3.84 5.82
C ASP A 4 -13.28 2.43 5.27
N LEU A 5 -12.51 2.30 4.19
CA LEU A 5 -12.18 0.99 3.63
C LEU A 5 -11.37 0.15 4.62
N MET A 6 -10.38 0.75 5.30
CA MET A 6 -9.61 0.05 6.34
C MET A 6 -10.47 -0.34 7.54
N ARG A 7 -11.40 0.52 7.97
CA ARG A 7 -12.37 0.17 9.02
C ARG A 7 -13.24 -1.01 8.61
N ASN A 8 -13.67 -1.05 7.34
CA ASN A 8 -14.42 -2.19 6.79
C ASN A 8 -13.55 -3.44 6.67
N ASP A 9 -12.26 -3.31 6.40
CA ASP A 9 -11.34 -4.45 6.37
C ASP A 9 -11.17 -5.03 7.79
N PHE A 10 -11.00 -4.17 8.80
CA PHE A 10 -10.84 -4.55 10.19
C PHE A 10 -12.13 -5.13 10.78
N SER A 11 -13.31 -4.63 10.41
CA SER A 11 -14.59 -5.12 10.94
C SER A 11 -14.85 -6.60 10.65
N ARG A 12 -14.19 -7.17 9.63
CA ARG A 12 -14.27 -8.60 9.29
C ARG A 12 -13.47 -9.50 10.22
N ILE A 13 -12.47 -8.96 10.92
CA ILE A 13 -11.50 -9.73 11.72
C ILE A 13 -11.42 -9.29 13.19
N CYS A 14 -11.96 -8.12 13.53
CA CYS A 14 -11.98 -7.59 14.88
C CYS A 14 -13.31 -7.85 15.59
N ARG A 15 -13.30 -7.82 16.92
CA ARG A 15 -14.51 -7.93 17.75
C ARG A 15 -15.46 -6.78 17.43
N THR A 16 -16.76 -7.06 17.40
CA THR A 16 -17.79 -6.05 17.17
C THR A 16 -17.65 -4.87 18.14
N GLY A 17 -17.66 -3.65 17.60
CA GLY A 17 -17.53 -2.41 18.38
C GLY A 17 -16.10 -2.03 18.77
N SER A 18 -15.09 -2.87 18.52
CA SER A 18 -13.69 -2.56 18.88
C SER A 18 -12.94 -1.72 17.85
N VAL A 19 -13.43 -1.63 16.61
CA VAL A 19 -12.75 -0.89 15.54
C VAL A 19 -12.87 0.62 15.78
N ALA A 20 -11.73 1.28 15.96
CA ALA A 20 -11.63 2.69 16.26
C ALA A 20 -10.67 3.42 15.31
N VAL A 21 -10.80 4.74 15.23
CA VAL A 21 -9.89 5.63 14.50
C VAL A 21 -9.32 6.65 15.48
N PRO A 22 -8.32 6.28 16.29
CA PRO A 22 -7.78 7.16 17.33
C PRO A 22 -7.06 8.40 16.77
N SER A 23 -6.59 8.34 15.53
CA SER A 23 -5.99 9.47 14.82
C SER A 23 -6.58 9.55 13.42
N LEU A 24 -7.18 10.70 13.07
CA LEU A 24 -7.78 10.94 11.76
C LEU A 24 -7.11 12.14 11.10
N LEU A 25 -6.52 11.91 9.92
CA LEU A 25 -5.90 12.93 9.07
C LEU A 25 -4.89 13.82 9.80
N ARG A 26 -4.03 13.24 10.65
CA ARG A 26 -2.92 13.97 11.22
C ARG A 26 -1.93 14.34 10.13
N VAL A 27 -1.38 15.55 10.18
CA VAL A 27 -0.29 15.95 9.30
C VAL A 27 0.99 15.31 9.81
N GLU A 28 1.68 14.57 8.94
CA GLU A 28 2.95 13.92 9.25
C GLU A 28 4.02 14.36 8.26
N HIS A 29 5.15 14.83 8.78
CA HIS A 29 6.29 15.26 7.98
C HIS A 29 7.25 14.09 7.76
N HIS A 30 7.58 13.84 6.49
CA HIS A 30 8.62 12.91 6.08
C HIS A 30 9.69 13.65 5.28
N PRO A 31 10.90 13.07 5.12
CA PRO A 31 11.92 13.66 4.27
C PRO A 31 11.39 13.93 2.85
N GLY A 32 11.30 15.21 2.48
CA GLY A 32 10.89 15.68 1.17
C GLY A 32 9.38 15.66 0.87
N LEU A 33 8.51 15.35 1.83
CA LEU A 33 7.05 15.31 1.60
C LEU A 33 6.22 15.33 2.90
N VAL A 34 4.96 15.73 2.78
CA VAL A 34 4.00 15.79 3.90
C VAL A 34 2.82 14.87 3.58
N HIS A 35 2.41 14.05 4.54
CA HIS A 35 1.29 13.13 4.41
C HIS A 35 0.17 13.45 5.40
N LEU A 36 -1.06 13.12 5.00
CA LEU A 36 -2.16 12.94 5.95
C LEU A 36 -2.18 11.47 6.37
N VAL A 37 -1.94 11.21 7.64
CA VAL A 37 -1.89 9.87 8.21
C VAL A 37 -3.08 9.66 9.14
N SER A 38 -3.63 8.45 9.14
CA SER A 38 -4.72 8.06 10.04
C SER A 38 -4.40 6.69 10.61
N ASP A 39 -4.76 6.46 11.86
CA ASP A 39 -4.58 5.18 12.53
C ASP A 39 -5.93 4.51 12.66
N VAL A 40 -6.01 3.24 12.24
CA VAL A 40 -7.17 2.38 12.45
C VAL A 40 -6.73 1.24 13.35
N THR A 41 -7.42 1.07 14.47
CA THR A 41 -7.12 0.03 15.45
C THR A 41 -8.35 -0.84 15.69
N GLY A 42 -8.14 -2.04 16.21
CA GLY A 42 -9.23 -2.94 16.61
C GLY A 42 -8.69 -4.14 17.37
N GLU A 43 -9.55 -4.77 18.17
CA GLU A 43 -9.18 -5.97 18.93
C GLU A 43 -9.52 -7.20 18.09
N LEU A 44 -8.50 -8.02 17.79
CA LEU A 44 -8.67 -9.21 16.97
C LEU A 44 -9.67 -10.19 17.60
N SER A 45 -10.54 -10.78 16.77
CA SER A 45 -11.42 -11.87 17.20
C SER A 45 -10.60 -13.13 17.52
N PRO A 46 -10.98 -13.91 18.56
CA PRO A 46 -10.16 -15.03 19.06
C PRO A 46 -9.89 -16.11 18.01
N ASP A 47 -10.81 -16.31 17.06
CA ASP A 47 -10.75 -17.36 16.05
C ASP A 47 -10.01 -16.94 14.77
N VAL A 48 -9.49 -15.71 14.71
CA VAL A 48 -8.79 -15.21 13.52
C VAL A 48 -7.29 -15.51 13.61
N GLY A 49 -6.81 -16.36 12.72
CA GLY A 49 -5.38 -16.60 12.50
C GLY A 49 -4.73 -15.65 11.49
N TRP A 50 -3.42 -15.78 11.31
CA TRP A 50 -2.62 -14.95 10.40
C TRP A 50 -3.13 -14.88 8.96
N LYS A 51 -3.57 -16.02 8.41
CA LYS A 51 -4.18 -16.05 7.07
C LYS A 51 -5.40 -15.14 6.97
N GLY A 52 -6.27 -15.16 7.98
CA GLY A 52 -7.46 -14.30 8.02
C GLY A 52 -7.11 -12.83 8.13
N ILE A 53 -6.07 -12.48 8.90
CA ILE A 53 -5.55 -11.10 8.96
C ILE A 53 -5.07 -10.65 7.58
N TYR A 54 -4.23 -11.48 6.93
CA TYR A 54 -3.66 -11.17 5.62
C TYR A 54 -4.74 -10.97 4.56
N ASP A 55 -5.64 -11.96 4.41
CA ASP A 55 -6.71 -11.92 3.40
C ASP A 55 -7.66 -10.73 3.59
N ALA A 56 -7.90 -10.32 4.84
CA ALA A 56 -8.79 -9.20 5.13
C ALA A 56 -8.14 -7.83 4.83
N THR A 57 -6.82 -7.70 5.05
CA THR A 57 -6.12 -6.41 5.06
C THR A 57 -5.27 -6.15 3.81
N PHE A 58 -4.81 -7.19 3.12
CA PHE A 58 -3.98 -7.08 1.91
C PHE A 58 -4.70 -7.51 0.63
N PRO A 59 -4.40 -6.86 -0.52
CA PRO A 59 -3.68 -5.60 -0.64
C PRO A 59 -4.49 -4.42 -0.04
N PRO A 60 -3.82 -3.41 0.52
CA PRO A 60 -4.51 -2.31 1.19
C PRO A 60 -5.19 -1.37 0.19
N GLY A 61 -6.14 -0.58 0.72
CA GLY A 61 -6.91 0.39 -0.07
C GLY A 61 -6.09 1.41 -0.83
N SER A 62 -4.97 1.84 -0.25
CA SER A 62 -4.11 2.88 -0.80
C SER A 62 -3.42 2.50 -2.11
N VAL A 63 -3.34 1.20 -2.43
CA VAL A 63 -2.68 0.67 -3.64
C VAL A 63 -3.63 -0.11 -4.56
N THR A 64 -4.91 -0.10 -4.21
CA THR A 64 -5.99 -0.72 -4.98
C THR A 64 -7.00 0.33 -5.41
N GLY A 65 -7.82 0.79 -4.46
CA GLY A 65 -8.90 1.74 -4.66
C GLY A 65 -10.12 1.38 -3.83
N ALA A 66 -11.20 2.15 -3.98
CA ALA A 66 -12.47 1.89 -3.34
C ALA A 66 -13.63 2.02 -4.33
N PRO A 67 -14.59 1.07 -4.37
CA PRO A 67 -14.64 -0.19 -3.60
C PRO A 67 -13.53 -1.18 -3.98
N LYS A 68 -12.88 -1.81 -2.97
CA LYS A 68 -11.68 -2.66 -3.17
C LYS A 68 -11.87 -3.76 -4.20
N SER A 69 -13.00 -4.49 -4.13
CA SER A 69 -13.26 -5.61 -5.05
C SER A 69 -13.39 -5.16 -6.50
N SER A 70 -14.01 -4.00 -6.75
CA SER A 70 -14.14 -3.43 -8.10
C SER A 70 -12.81 -2.90 -8.61
N ALA A 71 -12.03 -2.22 -7.76
CA ALA A 71 -10.70 -1.74 -8.10
C ALA A 71 -9.77 -2.92 -8.49
N LEU A 72 -9.77 -4.01 -7.70
CA LEU A 72 -8.99 -5.19 -8.00
C LEU A 72 -9.39 -5.86 -9.32
N ARG A 73 -10.68 -5.95 -9.64
CA ARG A 73 -11.13 -6.48 -10.95
C ARG A 73 -10.66 -5.63 -12.12
N LEU A 74 -10.69 -4.30 -11.97
CA LEU A 74 -10.21 -3.39 -13.01
C LEU A 74 -8.70 -3.48 -13.18
N ILE A 75 -7.95 -3.54 -12.07
CA ILE A 75 -6.50 -3.75 -12.08
C ILE A 75 -6.17 -5.05 -12.83
N ASP A 76 -6.82 -6.16 -12.49
CA ASP A 76 -6.61 -7.46 -13.13
C ASP A 76 -6.96 -7.44 -14.64
N ALA A 77 -8.00 -6.69 -15.03
CA ALA A 77 -8.42 -6.57 -16.42
C ALA A 77 -7.54 -5.63 -17.27
N LEU A 78 -6.91 -4.62 -16.65
CA LEU A 78 -6.19 -3.55 -17.34
C LEU A 78 -4.66 -3.75 -17.32
N GLU A 79 -4.11 -4.38 -16.29
CA GLU A 79 -2.67 -4.62 -16.19
C GLU A 79 -2.30 -5.85 -17.03
N SER A 80 -1.34 -5.69 -17.93
CA SER A 80 -0.91 -6.75 -18.85
C SER A 80 -0.06 -7.84 -18.21
N THR A 81 0.38 -7.64 -16.97
CA THR A 81 1.26 -8.56 -16.23
C THR A 81 0.90 -8.60 -14.75
N PRO A 82 1.09 -9.74 -14.05
CA PRO A 82 0.94 -9.79 -12.61
C PRO A 82 1.88 -8.79 -11.90
N ARG A 83 1.42 -8.17 -10.82
CA ARG A 83 2.21 -7.21 -10.02
C ARG A 83 3.42 -7.85 -9.31
N GLY A 84 3.43 -9.17 -9.15
CA GLY A 84 4.48 -9.86 -8.40
C GLY A 84 4.56 -9.31 -6.97
N PRO A 85 5.76 -8.96 -6.47
CA PRO A 85 5.90 -8.35 -5.16
C PRO A 85 5.28 -6.97 -5.04
N TYR A 86 5.05 -6.21 -6.11
CA TYR A 86 4.52 -4.84 -6.03
C TYR A 86 3.11 -4.80 -5.43
N CYS A 87 2.87 -3.88 -4.48
CA CYS A 87 1.61 -3.75 -3.73
C CYS A 87 1.22 -4.95 -2.86
N GLY A 88 2.13 -5.90 -2.67
CA GLY A 88 2.03 -6.99 -1.70
C GLY A 88 2.43 -6.55 -0.28
N ALA A 89 2.90 -7.52 0.51
CA ALA A 89 3.33 -7.30 1.89
C ALA A 89 4.81 -7.63 2.07
N PHE A 90 5.51 -6.85 2.90
CA PHE A 90 6.87 -7.10 3.33
C PHE A 90 7.01 -6.84 4.83
N GLY A 91 7.67 -7.75 5.56
CA GLY A 91 7.85 -7.61 6.99
C GLY A 91 8.05 -8.95 7.68
N TRP A 92 7.63 -9.04 8.95
CA TRP A 92 7.82 -10.22 9.77
C TRP A 92 6.55 -10.57 10.55
N VAL A 93 6.46 -11.86 10.91
CA VAL A 93 5.44 -12.43 11.78
C VAL A 93 6.15 -13.29 12.82
N ASP A 94 5.91 -12.99 14.09
CA ASP A 94 6.26 -13.84 15.22
C ASP A 94 4.99 -14.58 15.66
N ALA A 95 4.91 -15.85 15.29
CA ALA A 95 3.73 -16.67 15.57
C ALA A 95 3.60 -17.00 17.07
N ASP A 96 4.72 -17.10 17.79
CA ASP A 96 4.75 -17.45 19.21
C ASP A 96 4.36 -16.24 20.06
N ALA A 97 4.95 -15.07 19.77
CA ALA A 97 4.60 -13.81 20.42
C ALA A 97 3.27 -13.22 19.94
N ARG A 98 2.67 -13.79 18.88
CA ARG A 98 1.44 -13.30 18.24
C ARG A 98 1.54 -11.83 17.80
N THR A 99 2.70 -11.43 17.27
CA THR A 99 2.95 -10.07 16.80
C THR A 99 3.47 -10.09 15.37
N ALA A 100 3.21 -9.01 14.63
CA ALA A 100 3.68 -8.86 13.27
C ALA A 100 3.83 -7.38 12.92
N SER A 101 4.72 -7.09 11.99
CA SER A 101 4.83 -5.79 11.35
C SER A 101 4.95 -6.01 9.85
N LEU A 102 3.93 -5.59 9.11
CA LEU A 102 3.84 -5.75 7.66
C LEU A 102 3.67 -4.37 7.02
N GLY A 103 4.61 -4.02 6.14
CA GLY A 103 4.52 -2.88 5.26
C GLY A 103 4.03 -3.27 3.87
N VAL A 104 3.61 -2.28 3.09
CA VAL A 104 3.24 -2.44 1.69
C VAL A 104 4.49 -2.28 0.83
N THR A 105 4.69 -3.19 -0.11
CA THR A 105 5.81 -3.16 -1.06
C THR A 105 5.55 -2.13 -2.16
N ILE A 106 5.83 -0.87 -1.82
CA ILE A 106 5.91 0.27 -2.72
C ILE A 106 7.33 0.84 -2.66
N ARG A 107 7.79 1.46 -3.75
CA ARG A 107 9.19 1.93 -3.86
C ARG A 107 10.20 0.83 -3.54
N THR A 108 9.93 -0.39 -4.02
CA THR A 108 10.72 -1.59 -3.76
C THR A 108 11.23 -2.15 -5.08
N PHE A 109 12.50 -2.55 -5.12
CA PHE A 109 13.06 -3.34 -6.22
C PHE A 109 13.01 -4.82 -5.90
N TRP A 110 12.81 -5.65 -6.93
CA TRP A 110 13.02 -7.10 -6.84
C TRP A 110 13.68 -7.60 -8.11
N THR A 111 14.34 -8.75 -8.04
CA THR A 111 15.02 -9.37 -9.19
C THR A 111 14.26 -10.59 -9.68
N GLU A 112 14.29 -10.80 -10.98
CA GLU A 112 13.87 -12.05 -11.61
C GLU A 112 14.94 -12.42 -12.65
N GLY A 113 15.79 -13.39 -12.30
CA GLY A 113 17.05 -13.62 -13.02
C GLY A 113 17.94 -12.38 -12.97
N ASP A 114 18.44 -11.96 -14.13
CA ASP A 114 19.31 -10.78 -14.28
C ASP A 114 18.52 -9.47 -14.48
N ILE A 115 17.19 -9.51 -14.36
CA ILE A 115 16.32 -8.34 -14.56
C ILE A 115 15.94 -7.75 -13.20
N LEU A 116 16.31 -6.49 -12.98
CA LEU A 116 15.82 -5.68 -11.86
C LEU A 116 14.46 -5.08 -12.24
N LYS A 117 13.45 -5.33 -11.40
CA LYS A 117 12.07 -4.87 -11.58
C LYS A 117 11.66 -3.92 -10.45
N PHE A 118 10.75 -3.02 -10.76
CA PHE A 118 10.06 -2.16 -9.79
C PHE A 118 8.65 -1.85 -10.28
N GLY A 119 7.77 -1.43 -9.37
CA GLY A 119 6.41 -0.97 -9.69
C GLY A 119 6.22 0.50 -9.33
N THR A 120 5.44 1.19 -10.15
CA THR A 120 4.99 2.57 -9.92
C THR A 120 3.54 2.72 -10.39
N GLY A 121 2.84 3.70 -9.84
CA GLY A 121 1.46 4.01 -10.21
C GLY A 121 0.97 5.29 -9.55
N ALA A 122 -0.27 5.64 -9.85
CA ALA A 122 -0.98 6.78 -9.31
C ALA A 122 -2.42 6.42 -8.93
N GLY A 123 -2.99 7.16 -7.98
CA GLY A 123 -4.36 6.95 -7.53
C GLY A 123 -5.34 7.73 -8.38
N ILE A 124 -6.11 7.05 -9.22
CA ILE A 124 -7.07 7.70 -10.11
C ILE A 124 -8.37 8.04 -9.37
N THR A 125 -8.78 9.29 -9.46
CA THR A 125 -10.07 9.78 -8.95
C THR A 125 -10.91 10.36 -10.09
N TRP A 126 -12.16 10.71 -9.81
CA TRP A 126 -13.05 11.33 -10.81
C TRP A 126 -12.47 12.63 -11.40
N GLY A 127 -11.76 13.41 -10.60
CA GLY A 127 -11.17 14.69 -11.03
C GLY A 127 -9.76 14.56 -11.62
N SER A 128 -9.24 13.34 -11.79
CA SER A 128 -7.90 13.12 -12.31
C SER A 128 -7.78 13.51 -13.79
N ASP A 129 -6.69 14.18 -14.15
CA ASP A 129 -6.30 14.44 -15.54
C ASP A 129 -5.39 13.31 -16.04
N PRO A 130 -5.77 12.53 -17.08
CA PRO A 130 -4.99 11.37 -17.51
C PRO A 130 -3.52 11.70 -17.84
N ALA A 131 -3.26 12.87 -18.44
CA ALA A 131 -1.91 13.27 -18.80
C ALA A 131 -1.07 13.67 -17.57
N ALA A 132 -1.67 14.27 -16.55
CA ALA A 132 -1.02 14.55 -15.28
C ALA A 132 -0.68 13.27 -14.50
N GLU A 133 -1.61 12.32 -14.43
CA GLU A 133 -1.40 11.04 -13.73
C GLU A 133 -0.30 10.20 -14.39
N TRP A 134 -0.24 10.23 -15.73
CA TRP A 134 0.86 9.63 -16.48
C TRP A 134 2.21 10.27 -16.14
N ARG A 135 2.29 11.61 -16.15
CA ARG A 135 3.50 12.35 -15.78
C ARG A 135 3.94 12.08 -14.34
N GLU A 136 3.00 11.99 -13.40
CA GLU A 136 3.31 11.64 -12.01
C GLU A 136 3.90 10.22 -11.91
N THR A 137 3.33 9.27 -12.65
CA THR A 137 3.82 7.88 -12.69
C THR A 137 5.23 7.82 -13.27
N GLN A 138 5.50 8.57 -14.34
CA GLN A 138 6.84 8.70 -14.93
C GLN A 138 7.83 9.33 -13.95
N LEU A 139 7.47 10.41 -13.26
CA LEU A 139 8.33 11.07 -12.27
C LEU A 139 8.75 10.11 -11.14
N LYS A 140 7.81 9.31 -10.63
CA LYS A 140 8.11 8.26 -9.64
C LYS A 140 9.05 7.20 -10.19
N ALA A 141 8.86 6.79 -11.46
CA ALA A 141 9.74 5.83 -12.12
C ALA A 141 11.14 6.38 -12.35
N GLU A 142 11.27 7.61 -12.84
CA GLU A 142 12.56 8.27 -13.10
C GLU A 142 13.43 8.31 -11.85
N ARG A 143 12.84 8.62 -10.69
CA ARG A 143 13.57 8.59 -9.42
C ARG A 143 14.10 7.20 -9.07
N LEU A 144 13.31 6.15 -9.30
CA LEU A 144 13.73 4.76 -9.08
C LEU A 144 14.81 4.35 -10.09
N ILE A 145 14.66 4.70 -11.36
CA ILE A 145 15.64 4.43 -12.41
C ILE A 145 16.98 5.13 -12.12
N SER A 146 16.93 6.39 -11.67
CA SER A 146 18.12 7.16 -11.28
C SER A 146 18.89 6.50 -10.13
N LEU A 147 18.18 5.98 -9.13
CA LEU A 147 18.77 5.20 -8.03
C LEU A 147 19.40 3.90 -8.54
N ALA A 148 18.69 3.15 -9.38
CA ALA A 148 19.16 1.86 -9.91
C ALA A 148 20.38 2.00 -10.85
N SER A 149 20.49 3.13 -11.56
CA SER A 149 21.61 3.42 -12.46
C SER A 149 22.80 4.09 -11.78
N GLY A 150 22.72 4.36 -10.47
CA GLY A 150 23.81 4.97 -9.70
C GLY A 150 24.07 6.45 -10.02
N VAL A 151 23.17 7.11 -10.74
CA VAL A 151 23.28 8.54 -11.11
C VAL A 151 22.58 9.47 -10.12
N TRP A 152 21.87 8.92 -9.13
CA TRP A 152 21.22 9.72 -8.10
C TRP A 152 22.25 10.37 -7.17
N GLN A 153 22.45 11.67 -7.36
CA GLN A 153 23.16 12.54 -6.42
C GLN A 153 22.08 13.05 -5.47
N GLY A 154 22.03 12.54 -4.24
CA GLY A 154 20.95 12.88 -3.32
C GLY A 154 20.76 14.38 -3.13
N ASP A 155 19.55 14.80 -2.79
CA ASP A 155 19.31 16.17 -2.35
C ASP A 155 20.16 16.39 -1.09
N ALA A 156 21.26 17.14 -1.22
CA ALA A 156 22.05 17.61 -0.08
C ALA A 156 21.12 18.50 0.75
N SER A 157 20.63 17.95 1.87
CA SER A 157 19.88 18.67 2.89
C SER A 157 20.80 19.62 3.64
#